data_AF-A0A6L8UYI6-F1
#
_entry.id   AF-A0A6L8UYI6-F1
#
_cell.length_a   1.000
_cell.length_b   1.000
_cell.length_c   1.000
_cell.angle_alpha   90.00
_cell.angle_beta   90.00
_cell.angle_gamma   90.00
#
_symmetry.space_group_name_H-M   'P 1'
#
loop_
_entity.id
_entity.type
_entity.pdbx_description
1 polymer ?
#
loop_
_entity_poly.entity_id
_entity_poly.type
_entity_poly.pdbx_seq_one_letter_code
_entity_poly.pdbx_strand_id
1 'polypeptide(L)'
;MKKKLTVIAITAGILGSSLITAGVAFGDVDHMKNLNDLKSAFESKKKQLHEMPNQTPEEIEATVNAGKDLKNLGKEVAKEKKVTDPDGEDEFANELRSYIASMKDSVGQLKYMAEETKDSQYLKKAEELEKKITKYEKEQQAYLSKSKSAKTVKELRKELDLPAN
;
A
#
# COMPACT_ATOMS: atom_id res chain seq x y z
N MET A 1 -24.76 35.29 -1.03
CA MET A 1 -24.90 33.85 -1.34
C MET A 1 -23.52 33.20 -1.19
N LYS A 2 -23.31 32.37 -0.16
CA LYS A 2 -22.01 31.75 0.14
C LYS A 2 -21.91 30.44 -0.63
N LYS A 3 -21.09 30.39 -1.69
CA LYS A 3 -20.77 29.14 -2.41
C LYS A 3 -19.79 28.35 -1.54
N LYS A 4 -20.22 27.19 -1.02
CA LYS A 4 -19.34 26.24 -0.34
C LYS A 4 -18.55 25.49 -1.43
N LEU A 5 -17.23 25.64 -1.44
CA LEU A 5 -16.34 24.79 -2.24
C LEU A 5 -16.23 23.43 -1.55
N THR A 6 -16.80 22.43 -2.19
CA THR A 6 -16.62 21.02 -1.83
C THR A 6 -15.21 20.60 -2.28
N VAL A 7 -14.31 20.39 -1.32
CA VAL A 7 -12.99 19.81 -1.57
C VAL A 7 -13.20 18.32 -1.84
N ILE A 8 -12.97 17.90 -3.08
CA ILE A 8 -12.91 16.49 -3.47
C ILE A 8 -11.58 15.96 -2.94
N ALA A 9 -11.64 15.14 -1.89
CA ALA A 9 -10.50 14.37 -1.42
C ALA A 9 -10.10 13.38 -2.51
N ILE A 10 -8.93 13.59 -3.13
CA ILE A 10 -8.34 12.63 -4.05
C ILE A 10 -7.77 11.49 -3.20
N THR A 11 -8.55 10.43 -3.04
CA THR A 11 -8.07 9.16 -2.52
C THR A 11 -7.12 8.60 -3.58
N ALA A 12 -5.81 8.70 -3.34
CA ALA A 12 -4.79 8.08 -4.18
C ALA A 12 -4.84 6.56 -4.01
N GLY A 13 -5.80 5.93 -4.69
CA GLY A 13 -5.77 4.51 -4.98
C GLY A 13 -4.68 4.27 -6.00
N ILE A 14 -3.60 3.61 -5.59
CA ILE A 14 -2.63 3.01 -6.51
C ILE A 14 -3.35 1.83 -7.16
N LEU A 15 -4.10 2.10 -8.22
CA LEU A 15 -4.56 1.07 -9.13
C LEU A 15 -3.40 0.75 -10.07
N GLY A 16 -2.94 -0.49 -10.01
CA GLY A 16 -1.98 -1.04 -10.95
C GLY A 16 -2.47 -0.84 -12.37
N SER A 17 -1.63 -0.26 -13.23
CA SER A 17 -1.85 -0.21 -14.67
C SER A 17 -0.53 0.00 -15.40
N SER A 18 -0.19 -1.00 -16.20
CA SER A 18 0.48 -0.93 -17.51
C SER A 18 1.71 -0.03 -17.69
N LEU A 19 2.83 -0.73 -17.94
CA LEU A 19 3.93 -0.30 -18.83
C LEU A 19 3.43 0.50 -20.04
N ILE A 20 4.18 1.56 -20.43
CA ILE A 20 4.61 1.94 -21.81
C ILE A 20 5.12 3.40 -21.82
N THR A 21 6.42 3.54 -22.18
CA THR A 21 7.16 4.60 -22.93
C THR A 21 6.90 6.10 -22.64
N ALA A 22 7.82 7.07 -22.79
CA ALA A 22 9.19 7.18 -23.28
C ALA A 22 9.84 8.37 -22.54
N GLY A 23 11.16 8.51 -22.67
CA GLY A 23 11.95 9.43 -21.85
C GLY A 23 11.74 10.93 -22.11
N VAL A 24 12.20 11.70 -21.13
CA VAL A 24 12.89 12.99 -21.26
C VAL A 24 13.58 13.27 -19.92
N ALA A 25 14.63 14.07 -20.03
CA ALA A 25 15.81 14.21 -19.18
C ALA A 25 15.59 14.83 -17.79
N PHE A 26 16.73 15.19 -17.19
CA PHE A 26 16.96 16.01 -15.99
C PHE A 26 16.94 15.15 -14.71
N GLY A 27 18.07 14.89 -14.07
CA GLY A 27 19.09 15.86 -13.64
C GLY A 27 18.94 15.93 -12.12
N ASP A 28 19.95 15.48 -11.40
CA ASP A 28 20.06 15.50 -9.92
C ASP A 28 19.40 14.37 -9.09
N VAL A 29 19.18 13.17 -9.64
CA VAL A 29 18.92 11.97 -8.80
C VAL A 29 20.00 10.88 -8.92
N ASP A 30 21.07 11.15 -9.67
CA ASP A 30 22.22 10.22 -9.83
C ASP A 30 23.01 9.94 -8.54
N HIS A 31 22.73 10.66 -7.44
CA HIS A 31 23.47 10.52 -6.18
C HIS A 31 22.79 9.67 -5.10
N MET A 32 21.51 9.30 -5.23
CA MET A 32 20.84 8.47 -4.22
C MET A 32 20.91 6.98 -4.58
N LYS A 33 22.05 6.34 -4.24
CA LYS A 33 22.27 4.89 -4.44
C LYS A 33 21.57 4.00 -3.40
N ASN A 34 20.76 4.56 -2.51
CA ASN A 34 20.18 3.84 -1.38
C ASN A 34 18.66 4.03 -1.35
N LEU A 35 17.92 2.91 -1.38
CA LEU A 35 16.46 2.88 -1.33
C LEU A 35 15.88 3.68 -0.15
N ASN A 36 16.55 3.65 1.02
CA ASN A 36 16.06 4.36 2.20
C ASN A 36 16.14 5.88 2.06
N ASP A 37 17.20 6.39 1.42
CA ASP A 37 17.36 7.82 1.16
C ASP A 37 16.32 8.27 0.14
N LEU A 38 16.07 7.45 -0.88
CA LEU A 38 15.07 7.70 -1.91
C LEU A 38 13.63 7.68 -1.36
N LYS A 39 13.30 6.72 -0.48
CA LYS A 39 12.02 6.67 0.25
C LYS A 39 11.84 7.90 1.15
N SER A 40 12.89 8.32 1.85
CA SER A 40 12.87 9.49 2.73
C SER A 40 12.66 10.78 1.94
N ALA A 41 13.34 10.93 0.80
CA ALA A 41 13.16 12.05 -0.11
C ALA A 41 11.74 12.08 -0.71
N PHE A 42 11.18 10.91 -1.05
CA PHE A 42 9.82 10.80 -1.56
C PHE A 42 8.78 11.27 -0.54
N GLU A 43 8.84 10.77 0.70
CA GLU A 43 7.90 11.20 1.75
C GLU A 43 8.07 12.68 2.11
N SER A 44 9.31 13.19 2.12
CA SER A 44 9.58 14.62 2.33
C SER A 44 8.95 15.49 1.24
N LYS A 45 9.18 15.19 -0.04
CA LYS A 45 8.61 15.94 -1.17
C LYS A 45 7.09 15.81 -1.25
N LYS A 46 6.53 14.65 -0.91
CA LYS A 46 5.08 14.45 -0.81
C LYS A 46 4.45 15.35 0.23
N LYS A 47 5.07 15.48 1.40
CA LYS A 47 4.63 16.40 2.45
C LYS A 47 4.71 17.84 1.97
N GLN A 48 5.83 18.25 1.37
CA GLN A 48 5.99 19.60 0.82
C GLN A 48 4.91 19.92 -0.22
N LEU A 49 4.63 19.02 -1.15
CA LEU A 49 3.59 19.19 -2.17
C LEU A 49 2.20 19.41 -1.56
N HIS A 50 1.87 18.70 -0.48
CA HIS A 50 0.59 18.86 0.22
C HIS A 50 0.49 20.23 0.92
N GLU A 51 1.62 20.82 1.31
CA GLU A 51 1.69 22.11 1.99
C GLU A 51 1.78 23.30 1.00
N MET A 52 1.92 23.06 -0.31
CA MET A 52 2.06 24.12 -1.31
C MET A 52 0.74 24.89 -1.52
N PRO A 53 0.79 26.24 -1.59
CA PRO A 53 -0.36 27.04 -1.99
C PRO A 53 -0.68 26.81 -3.48
N ASN A 54 -1.95 27.02 -3.85
CA ASN A 54 -2.46 26.78 -5.20
C ASN A 54 -3.51 27.82 -5.61
N GLN A 55 -3.40 29.05 -5.12
CA GLN A 55 -4.41 30.08 -5.27
C GLN A 55 -4.17 30.94 -6.52
N THR A 56 -2.92 31.16 -6.92
CA THR A 56 -2.58 31.86 -8.17
C THR A 56 -2.21 30.91 -9.31
N PRO A 57 -2.31 31.33 -10.59
CA PRO A 57 -1.87 30.52 -11.72
C PRO A 57 -0.42 30.05 -11.61
N GLU A 58 0.48 30.91 -11.11
CA GLU A 58 1.90 30.60 -10.91
C GLU A 58 2.10 29.55 -9.80
N GLU A 59 1.31 29.64 -8.73
CA GLU A 59 1.31 28.66 -7.63
C GLU A 59 0.75 27.29 -8.09
N ILE A 60 -0.27 27.30 -8.94
CA ILE A 60 -0.82 26.08 -9.56
C ILE A 60 0.24 25.44 -10.45
N GLU A 61 0.95 26.22 -11.28
CA GLU A 61 2.02 25.70 -12.12
C GLU A 61 3.16 25.11 -11.30
N ALA A 62 3.57 25.79 -10.22
CA ALA A 62 4.58 25.28 -9.29
C ALA A 62 4.15 23.96 -8.63
N THR A 63 2.89 23.86 -8.19
CA THR A 63 2.31 22.65 -7.61
C THR A 63 2.28 21.50 -8.63
N VAL A 64 1.90 21.78 -9.88
CA VAL A 64 1.89 20.80 -10.97
C VAL A 64 3.29 20.28 -11.26
N ASN A 65 4.29 21.15 -11.31
CA ASN A 65 5.68 20.76 -11.55
C ASN A 65 6.25 19.94 -10.38
N ALA A 66 6.02 20.37 -9.13
CA ALA A 66 6.38 19.58 -7.96
C ALA A 66 5.68 18.21 -7.93
N GLY A 67 4.43 18.12 -8.40
CA GLY A 67 3.72 16.86 -8.58
C GLY A 67 4.34 15.93 -9.63
N LYS A 68 4.83 16.48 -10.75
CA LYS A 68 5.58 15.70 -11.77
C LYS A 68 6.89 15.17 -11.21
N ASP A 69 7.62 15.99 -10.46
CA ASP A 69 8.88 15.60 -9.84
C ASP A 69 8.67 14.49 -8.80
N LEU A 70 7.64 14.62 -7.96
CA LEU A 70 7.25 13.59 -7.01
C LEU A 70 6.90 12.27 -7.72
N LYS A 71 6.18 12.35 -8.84
CA LYS A 71 5.84 11.17 -9.66
C LYS A 71 7.08 10.49 -10.21
N ASN A 72 8.08 11.25 -10.67
CA ASN A 72 9.32 10.69 -11.19
C ASN A 72 10.16 10.05 -10.08
N LEU A 73 10.30 10.71 -8.93
CA LEU A 73 10.96 10.14 -7.76
C LEU A 73 10.27 8.84 -7.30
N GLY A 74 8.94 8.80 -7.32
CA GLY A 74 8.18 7.57 -7.03
C GLY A 74 8.49 6.42 -7.99
N LYS A 75 8.74 6.70 -9.28
CA LYS A 75 9.17 5.66 -10.24
C LYS A 75 10.56 5.13 -9.91
N GLU A 76 11.47 5.97 -9.46
CA GLU A 76 12.81 5.55 -9.07
C GLU A 76 12.79 4.71 -7.79
N VAL A 77 11.99 5.11 -6.79
CA VAL A 77 11.74 4.27 -5.60
C VAL A 77 11.21 2.90 -6.01
N ALA A 78 10.25 2.85 -6.94
CA ALA A 78 9.69 1.59 -7.41
C ALA A 78 10.71 0.74 -8.19
N LYS A 79 11.58 1.36 -9.00
CA LYS A 79 12.67 0.66 -9.71
C LYS A 79 13.66 0.08 -8.73
N GLU A 80 14.15 0.88 -7.79
CA GLU A 80 15.15 0.44 -6.80
C GLU A 80 14.56 -0.65 -5.89
N LYS A 81 13.30 -0.50 -5.47
CA LYS A 81 12.59 -1.53 -4.70
C LYS A 81 12.54 -2.87 -5.45
N LYS A 82 12.28 -2.88 -6.76
CA LYS A 82 12.30 -4.11 -7.57
C LYS A 82 13.69 -4.75 -7.69
N VAL A 83 14.76 -3.96 -7.60
CA VAL A 83 16.13 -4.47 -7.62
C VAL A 83 16.48 -5.07 -6.26
N THR A 84 16.13 -4.39 -5.17
CA THR A 84 16.46 -4.83 -3.80
C THR A 84 15.53 -5.93 -3.27
N ASP A 85 14.29 -5.97 -3.76
CA ASP A 85 13.23 -6.87 -3.36
C ASP A 85 12.49 -7.37 -4.63
N PRO A 86 13.09 -8.28 -5.40
CA PRO A 86 12.54 -8.76 -6.67
C PRO A 86 11.30 -9.65 -6.49
N ASP A 87 11.12 -10.25 -5.32
CA ASP A 87 9.96 -11.08 -4.98
C ASP A 87 8.83 -10.27 -4.35
N GLY A 88 9.07 -8.99 -4.01
CA GLY A 88 8.07 -8.10 -3.42
C GLY A 88 7.71 -8.49 -1.98
N GLU A 89 8.67 -9.03 -1.23
CA GLU A 89 8.51 -9.51 0.16
C GLU A 89 7.90 -8.42 1.05
N ASP A 90 8.40 -7.18 0.95
CA ASP A 90 7.93 -6.05 1.76
C ASP A 90 6.50 -5.64 1.40
N GLU A 91 6.17 -5.71 0.11
CA GLU A 91 4.83 -5.39 -0.38
C GLU A 91 3.82 -6.44 0.09
N PHE A 92 4.16 -7.70 -0.11
CA PHE A 92 3.35 -8.83 0.31
C PHE A 92 3.15 -8.83 1.83
N ALA A 93 4.19 -8.56 2.62
CA ALA A 93 4.07 -8.50 4.08
C ALA A 93 3.07 -7.42 4.53
N ASN A 94 3.09 -6.24 3.89
CA ASN A 94 2.15 -5.14 4.17
C ASN A 94 0.73 -5.46 3.71
N GLU A 95 0.57 -6.07 2.54
CA GLU A 95 -0.73 -6.53 2.05
C GLU A 95 -1.33 -7.59 2.96
N LEU A 96 -0.55 -8.60 3.34
CA LEU A 96 -0.98 -9.67 4.24
C LEU A 96 -1.39 -9.12 5.60
N ARG A 97 -0.64 -8.14 6.14
CA ARG A 97 -1.01 -7.44 7.38
C ARG A 97 -2.35 -6.71 7.26
N SER A 98 -2.54 -5.97 6.17
CA SER A 98 -3.79 -5.24 5.90
C SER A 98 -4.97 -6.20 5.73
N TYR A 99 -4.76 -7.33 5.05
CA TYR A 99 -5.76 -8.36 4.86
C TYR A 99 -6.18 -9.00 6.19
N ILE A 100 -5.22 -9.38 7.03
CA ILE A 100 -5.47 -9.89 8.38
C ILE A 100 -6.27 -8.89 9.22
N ALA A 101 -5.91 -7.60 9.17
CA ALA A 101 -6.64 -6.56 9.90
C ALA A 101 -8.11 -6.47 9.45
N SER A 102 -8.38 -6.46 8.15
CA SER A 102 -9.75 -6.46 7.62
C SER A 102 -10.56 -7.70 8.02
N MET A 103 -9.92 -8.87 8.08
CA MET A 103 -10.57 -10.08 8.59
C MET A 103 -10.93 -9.95 10.08
N LYS A 104 -10.05 -9.36 10.91
CA LYS A 104 -10.34 -9.12 12.33
C LYS A 104 -11.52 -8.19 12.53
N ASP A 105 -11.62 -7.14 11.73
CA ASP A 105 -12.79 -6.24 11.75
C ASP A 105 -14.07 -7.00 11.38
N SER A 106 -13.98 -7.89 10.38
CA SER A 106 -15.09 -8.75 9.96
C SER A 106 -15.51 -9.74 11.06
N VAL A 107 -14.56 -10.29 11.83
CA VAL A 107 -14.87 -11.12 13.02
C VAL A 107 -15.68 -10.31 14.03
N GLY A 108 -15.28 -9.07 14.31
CA GLY A 108 -15.99 -8.18 15.23
C GLY A 108 -17.44 -7.94 14.77
N GLN A 109 -17.63 -7.65 13.47
CA GLN A 109 -18.97 -7.48 12.89
C GLN A 109 -19.81 -8.76 12.96
N LEU A 110 -19.22 -9.93 12.69
CA LEU A 110 -19.92 -11.21 12.76
C LEU A 110 -20.36 -11.54 14.20
N LYS A 111 -19.52 -11.29 15.19
CA LYS A 111 -19.89 -11.46 16.61
C LYS A 111 -21.01 -10.51 17.02
N TYR A 112 -20.93 -9.25 16.62
CA TYR A 112 -22.00 -8.28 16.83
C TYR A 112 -23.33 -8.72 16.19
N MET A 113 -23.29 -9.20 14.95
CA MET A 113 -24.48 -9.73 14.26
C MET A 113 -25.04 -10.98 14.94
N ALA A 114 -24.19 -11.86 15.47
CA ALA A 114 -24.63 -13.03 16.24
C ALA A 114 -25.37 -12.62 17.52
N GLU A 115 -24.91 -11.57 18.21
CA GLU A 115 -25.55 -11.06 19.42
C GLU A 115 -26.89 -10.38 19.13
N GLU A 116 -26.95 -9.58 18.06
CA GLU A 116 -28.12 -8.80 17.66
C GLU A 116 -29.24 -9.71 17.11
N THR A 117 -28.88 -10.64 16.23
CA THR A 117 -29.85 -11.52 15.55
C THR A 117 -30.14 -12.82 16.30
N LYS A 118 -29.35 -13.14 17.34
CA LYS A 118 -29.31 -14.44 18.02
C LYS A 118 -29.06 -15.63 17.08
N ASP A 119 -28.51 -15.39 15.89
CA ASP A 119 -28.18 -16.44 14.94
C ASP A 119 -26.75 -16.95 15.16
N SER A 120 -26.67 -18.20 15.64
CA SER A 120 -25.42 -18.92 15.86
C SER A 120 -24.57 -19.14 14.59
N GLN A 121 -25.15 -18.99 13.39
CA GLN A 121 -24.41 -19.09 12.13
C GLN A 121 -23.36 -17.98 12.00
N TYR A 122 -23.64 -16.77 12.48
CA TYR A 122 -22.66 -15.70 12.47
C TYR A 122 -21.49 -15.98 13.42
N LEU A 123 -21.77 -16.59 14.57
CA LEU A 123 -20.73 -17.00 15.52
C LEU A 123 -19.82 -18.09 14.91
N LYS A 124 -20.39 -19.10 14.24
CA LYS A 124 -19.61 -20.12 13.52
C LYS A 124 -18.71 -19.52 12.44
N LYS A 125 -19.24 -18.57 11.65
CA LYS A 125 -18.45 -17.85 10.64
C LYS A 125 -17.31 -17.04 11.27
N ALA A 126 -17.56 -16.41 12.42
CA ALA A 126 -16.53 -15.69 13.15
C ALA A 126 -15.39 -16.62 13.61
N GLU A 127 -15.73 -17.78 14.18
CA GLU A 127 -14.74 -18.80 14.61
C GLU A 127 -13.91 -19.36 13.45
N GLU A 128 -14.55 -19.63 12.30
CA GLU A 128 -13.84 -20.07 11.09
C GLU A 128 -12.87 -19.00 10.59
N LEU A 129 -13.28 -17.73 10.64
CA LEU A 129 -12.45 -16.61 10.23
C LEU A 129 -11.27 -16.38 11.19
N GLU A 130 -11.47 -16.55 12.50
CA GLU A 130 -10.40 -16.51 13.51
C GLU A 130 -9.35 -17.61 13.31
N LYS A 131 -9.78 -18.83 12.94
CA LYS A 131 -8.84 -19.92 12.58
C LYS A 131 -8.01 -19.56 11.36
N LYS A 132 -8.62 -18.95 10.33
CA LYS A 132 -7.89 -18.47 9.15
C LYS A 132 -6.90 -17.36 9.50
N ILE A 133 -7.30 -16.37 10.30
CA ILE A 133 -6.43 -15.30 10.80
C ILE A 133 -5.21 -15.89 11.50
N THR A 134 -5.42 -16.84 12.42
CA THR A 134 -4.33 -17.49 13.18
C THR A 134 -3.34 -18.21 12.26
N LYS A 135 -3.85 -18.91 11.22
CA LYS A 135 -2.99 -19.52 10.19
C LYS A 135 -2.14 -18.45 9.49
N TYR A 136 -2.76 -17.34 9.09
CA TYR A 136 -2.10 -16.29 8.30
C TYR A 136 -1.05 -15.54 9.11
N GLU A 137 -1.33 -15.22 10.38
CA GLU A 137 -0.35 -14.61 11.29
C GLU A 137 0.86 -15.51 11.52
N LYS A 138 0.62 -16.83 11.68
CA LYS A 138 1.70 -17.80 11.85
C LYS A 138 2.58 -17.91 10.61
N GLU A 139 2.00 -17.98 9.41
CA GLU A 139 2.76 -18.01 8.16
C GLU A 139 3.48 -16.69 7.89
N GLN A 140 2.87 -15.54 8.22
CA GLN A 140 3.54 -14.23 8.16
C GLN A 140 4.77 -14.19 9.08
N GLN A 141 4.64 -14.64 10.32
CA GLN A 141 5.75 -14.66 11.28
C GLN A 141 6.84 -15.66 10.86
N ALA A 142 6.47 -16.81 10.31
CA ALA A 142 7.38 -17.81 9.78
C ALA A 142 8.20 -17.28 8.60
N TYR A 143 7.55 -16.54 7.69
CA TYR A 143 8.17 -15.87 6.56
C TYR A 143 9.13 -14.75 7.01
N LEU A 144 8.66 -13.81 7.84
CA LEU A 144 9.46 -12.68 8.33
C LEU A 144 10.66 -13.10 9.19
N SER A 145 10.52 -14.18 9.97
CA SER A 145 11.62 -14.70 10.80
C SER A 145 12.70 -15.42 9.98
N LYS A 146 12.47 -15.65 8.68
CA LYS A 146 13.30 -16.51 7.80
C LYS A 146 13.57 -17.91 8.38
N SER A 147 12.90 -18.27 9.49
CA SER A 147 13.11 -19.52 10.23
C SER A 147 12.44 -20.70 9.52
N LYS A 148 11.47 -20.40 8.66
CA LYS A 148 10.90 -21.29 7.66
C LYS A 148 10.66 -20.51 6.38
N SER A 149 11.66 -20.48 5.49
CA SER A 149 11.50 -20.91 4.08
C SER A 149 12.32 -20.11 3.06
N ALA A 150 12.78 -20.85 2.06
CA ALA A 150 13.13 -20.39 0.73
C ALA A 150 11.88 -20.22 -0.17
N LYS A 151 10.68 -20.02 0.41
CA LYS A 151 9.44 -19.89 -0.36
C LYS A 151 9.32 -18.46 -0.87
N THR A 152 8.93 -18.35 -2.13
CA THR A 152 8.61 -17.08 -2.76
C THR A 152 7.24 -16.55 -2.31
N VAL A 153 7.01 -15.25 -2.44
CA VAL A 153 5.72 -14.58 -2.26
C VAL A 153 4.62 -15.30 -3.06
N LYS A 154 4.94 -15.76 -4.26
CA LYS A 154 4.00 -16.50 -5.11
C LYS A 154 3.55 -17.82 -4.48
N GLU A 155 4.46 -18.56 -3.86
CA GLU A 155 4.15 -19.81 -3.18
C GLU A 155 3.33 -19.56 -1.91
N LEU A 156 3.66 -18.51 -1.15
CA LEU A 156 2.90 -18.10 0.03
C LEU A 156 1.48 -17.67 -0.33
N ARG A 157 1.29 -16.87 -1.38
CA ARG A 157 -0.06 -16.52 -1.87
C ARG A 157 -0.88 -17.75 -2.20
N LYS A 158 -0.27 -18.74 -2.86
CA LYS A 158 -0.94 -20.00 -3.21
C LYS A 158 -1.32 -20.82 -1.98
N GLU A 159 -0.44 -20.93 -0.99
CA GLU A 159 -0.68 -21.70 0.24
C GLU A 159 -1.72 -21.05 1.17
N LEU A 160 -1.78 -19.71 1.13
CA LEU A 160 -2.76 -18.92 1.87
C LEU A 160 -4.06 -18.73 1.09
N ASP A 161 -4.17 -19.21 -0.15
CA ASP A 161 -5.33 -19.01 -1.03
C ASP A 161 -5.67 -17.51 -1.20
N LEU A 162 -4.64 -16.69 -1.35
CA LEU A 162 -4.75 -15.24 -1.57
C LEU A 162 -4.80 -14.94 -3.07
N PRO A 163 -5.59 -13.95 -3.50
CA PRO A 163 -5.62 -13.53 -4.90
C PRO A 163 -4.23 -13.06 -5.37
N ALA A 164 -3.93 -13.33 -6.64
CA ALA A 164 -2.78 -12.74 -7.32
C ALA A 164 -3.12 -11.29 -7.69
N ASN A 165 -2.16 -10.38 -7.50
CA ASN A 165 -2.26 -8.99 -7.94
C ASN A 165 -1.78 -8.84 -9.38
#